data_AF-A0A0E3WW25-F1
#
_entry.id   AF-A0A0E3WW25-F1
#
_cell.length_a   1.000
_cell.length_b   1.000
_cell.length_c   1.000
_cell.angle_alpha   90.00
_cell.angle_beta   90.00
_cell.angle_gamma   90.00
#
_symmetry.space_group_name_H-M   'P 1'
#
loop_
_entity.id
_entity.type
_entity.pdbx_description
1 polymer ?
#
loop_
_entity_poly.entity_id
_entity_poly.type
_entity_poly.pdbx_seq_one_letter_code
_entity_poly.pdbx_strand_id
1 'polypeptide(L)'
;MSGKKILIIFAGICLLLVSAVILNPSTQHTSLISKEENSSETNNSNERDIFNSFIINNWGNANHKVNVELLDSKNNSEFSKSYTSVPGESIEKKFPVTPKSGEKIVVTLDNKITKTQTVAEGSTGLSLYIDVDMVTSDPLGLSIVLP
;
A
#
# COMPACT_ATOMS: atom_id res chain seq x y z
N MET A 1 -2.52 15.83 60.79
CA MET A 1 -2.79 14.48 60.25
C MET A 1 -1.47 13.87 59.78
N SER A 2 -1.09 12.71 60.34
CA SER A 2 0.23 12.09 60.15
C SER A 2 0.50 11.67 58.70
N GLY A 3 1.64 12.10 58.14
CA GLY A 3 2.06 11.85 56.75
C GLY A 3 2.15 10.37 56.34
N LYS A 4 2.09 9.45 57.30
CA LYS A 4 1.95 8.01 57.03
C LYS A 4 0.65 7.65 56.29
N LYS A 5 -0.42 8.42 56.47
CA LYS A 5 -1.72 8.17 55.81
C LYS A 5 -1.73 8.60 54.34
N ILE A 6 -0.93 9.60 53.97
CA ILE A 6 -0.85 10.16 52.61
C ILE A 6 -0.06 9.23 51.68
N LEU A 7 1.03 8.63 52.19
CA LEU A 7 1.86 7.69 51.42
C LEU A 7 1.09 6.42 51.00
N ILE A 8 0.20 5.91 51.87
CA ILE A 8 -0.60 4.71 51.58
C ILE A 8 -1.62 5.00 50.47
N ILE A 9 -2.24 6.18 50.49
CA ILE A 9 -3.20 6.60 49.45
C ILE A 9 -2.48 6.76 48.10
N PHE A 10 -1.28 7.37 48.11
CA PHE A 10 -0.51 7.59 46.88
C PHE A 10 -0.04 6.27 46.25
N ALA A 11 0.44 5.33 47.06
CA ALA A 11 0.84 4.00 46.58
C ALA A 11 -0.33 3.20 46.00
N GLY A 12 -1.53 3.32 46.59
CA GLY A 12 -2.75 2.69 46.07
C GLY A 12 -3.19 3.26 44.71
N ILE A 13 -3.09 4.57 44.52
CA ILE A 13 -3.41 5.24 43.24
C ILE A 13 -2.42 4.82 42.15
N CYS A 14 -1.11 4.77 42.46
CA CYS A 14 -0.11 4.34 41.50
C CYS A 14 -0.31 2.88 41.04
N LEU A 15 -0.66 1.97 41.96
CA LEU A 15 -0.95 0.58 41.60
C LEU A 15 -2.19 0.41 40.72
N LEU A 16 -3.25 1.21 40.94
CA LEU A 16 -4.44 1.22 40.08
C LEU A 16 -4.17 1.75 38.67
N LEU A 17 -3.25 2.71 38.53
CA LEU A 17 -2.87 3.24 37.21
C LEU A 17 -2.06 2.22 36.39
N VAL A 18 -1.18 1.46 37.02
CA VAL A 18 -0.37 0.44 36.33
C VAL A 18 -1.23 -0.73 35.86
N SER A 19 -2.24 -1.13 36.63
CA SER A 19 -3.17 -2.20 36.22
C SER A 19 -4.10 -1.78 35.07
N ALA A 20 -4.44 -0.49 34.94
CA ALA A 20 -5.20 0.01 33.78
C ALA A 20 -4.40 -0.05 32.46
N VAL A 21 -3.07 0.05 32.52
CA VAL A 21 -2.20 -0.02 31.33
C VAL A 21 -1.99 -1.46 30.85
N ILE A 22 -2.02 -2.43 31.75
CA ILE A 22 -1.72 -3.84 31.43
C ILE A 22 -2.96 -4.62 31.00
N LEU A 23 -4.18 -4.17 31.36
CA LEU A 23 -5.42 -4.92 31.12
C LEU A 23 -6.23 -4.50 29.88
N ASN A 24 -5.63 -3.81 28.90
CA ASN A 24 -6.30 -3.46 27.65
C ASN A 24 -5.61 -4.04 26.40
N PRO A 25 -5.60 -5.37 26.20
CA PRO A 25 -5.33 -5.94 24.90
C PRO A 25 -6.64 -5.96 24.09
N SER A 26 -6.64 -5.31 22.91
CA SER A 26 -7.76 -5.20 21.94
C SER A 26 -8.61 -3.93 22.13
N THR A 27 -8.49 -2.91 21.28
CA THR A 27 -8.88 -2.88 19.85
C THR A 27 -8.14 -1.71 19.18
N GLN A 28 -7.25 -1.96 18.22
CA GLN A 28 -7.48 -1.90 16.77
C GLN A 28 -7.91 -0.53 16.20
N HIS A 29 -6.98 0.06 15.44
CA HIS A 29 -7.14 0.95 14.29
C HIS A 29 -8.13 2.13 14.38
N THR A 30 -7.64 3.29 14.83
CA THR A 30 -8.11 4.57 14.28
C THR A 30 -7.34 4.87 13.00
N SER A 31 -7.83 4.27 11.91
CA SER A 31 -7.60 4.79 10.57
C SER A 31 -8.25 6.17 10.47
N LEU A 32 -7.46 7.22 10.34
CA LEU A 32 -7.95 8.53 9.91
C LEU A 32 -8.16 8.44 8.39
N ILE A 33 -9.24 7.74 8.01
CA ILE A 33 -9.79 7.77 6.66
C ILE A 33 -10.38 9.17 6.48
N SER A 34 -9.67 9.99 5.71
CA SER A 34 -10.30 11.06 4.95
C SER A 34 -11.34 10.42 4.04
N LYS A 35 -12.59 10.74 4.33
CA LYS A 35 -13.79 10.39 3.57
C LYS A 35 -13.59 10.59 2.07
N GLU A 36 -13.51 9.50 1.33
CA GLU A 36 -14.03 9.44 -0.04
C GLU A 36 -14.56 8.03 -0.32
N GLU A 37 -15.83 8.00 -0.71
CA GLU A 37 -16.68 6.83 -0.84
C GLU A 37 -16.21 5.92 -1.98
N ASN A 38 -16.16 4.60 -1.74
CA ASN A 38 -16.71 3.59 -2.66
C ASN A 38 -16.65 2.17 -2.06
N SER A 39 -17.84 1.63 -1.79
CA SER A 39 -18.23 0.21 -1.67
C SER A 39 -17.19 -0.80 -1.17
N SER A 40 -17.24 -1.15 0.12
CA SER A 40 -16.73 -2.44 0.60
C SER A 40 -17.90 -3.42 0.73
N GLU A 41 -18.03 -4.32 -0.23
CA GLU A 41 -18.87 -5.51 -0.10
C GLU A 41 -18.00 -6.58 0.58
N THR A 42 -18.28 -6.81 1.86
CA THR A 42 -17.62 -7.84 2.67
C THR A 42 -18.21 -9.20 2.29
N ASN A 43 -17.46 -10.02 1.57
CA ASN A 43 -17.73 -11.45 1.45
C ASN A 43 -16.62 -12.23 2.16
N ASN A 44 -17.00 -12.87 3.27
CA ASN A 44 -16.21 -13.91 3.92
C ASN A 44 -16.38 -15.20 3.12
N SER A 45 -15.38 -15.53 2.30
CA SER A 45 -15.14 -16.89 1.80
C SER A 45 -13.64 -17.10 1.72
N ASN A 46 -13.16 -18.21 2.30
CA ASN A 46 -11.75 -18.62 2.27
C ASN A 46 -11.31 -19.12 0.89
N GLU A 47 -11.70 -18.42 -0.17
CA GLU A 47 -11.00 -18.47 -1.46
C GLU A 47 -9.97 -17.35 -1.41
N ARG A 48 -8.68 -17.66 -1.60
CA ARG A 48 -7.69 -16.62 -1.89
C ARG A 48 -8.07 -16.08 -3.27
N ASP A 49 -8.94 -15.08 -3.31
CA ASP A 49 -9.25 -14.38 -4.53
C ASP A 49 -7.92 -13.84 -5.10
N ILE A 50 -7.47 -14.46 -6.18
CA ILE A 50 -6.24 -14.10 -6.85
C ILE A 50 -6.53 -12.82 -7.64
N PHE A 51 -6.30 -11.67 -7.01
CA PHE A 51 -6.45 -10.38 -7.66
C PHE A 51 -5.13 -9.91 -8.25
N ASN A 52 -5.20 -9.30 -9.43
CA ASN A 52 -4.07 -8.57 -9.99
C ASN A 52 -4.03 -7.17 -9.35
N SER A 53 -2.88 -6.77 -8.85
CA SER A 53 -2.67 -5.47 -8.22
C SER A 53 -1.32 -4.87 -8.58
N PHE A 54 -1.19 -3.58 -8.30
CA PHE A 54 0.09 -2.89 -8.30
C PHE A 54 0.24 -2.04 -7.04
N ILE A 55 1.48 -1.93 -6.61
CA ILE A 55 1.91 -1.22 -5.41
C ILE A 55 2.94 -0.18 -5.84
N ILE A 56 2.67 1.09 -5.57
CA ILE A 56 3.61 2.19 -5.82
C ILE A 56 4.24 2.58 -4.49
N ASN A 57 5.56 2.46 -4.40
CA ASN A 57 6.35 2.92 -3.26
C ASN A 57 7.22 4.10 -3.70
N ASN A 58 7.24 5.16 -2.90
CA ASN A 58 8.16 6.27 -3.13
C ASN A 58 9.20 6.33 -2.01
N TRP A 59 10.39 5.84 -2.31
CA TRP A 59 11.56 5.83 -1.43
C TRP A 59 12.36 7.14 -1.52
N GLY A 60 12.04 7.99 -2.50
CA GLY A 60 12.65 9.30 -2.67
C GLY A 60 12.17 10.34 -1.65
N ASN A 61 12.54 11.60 -1.89
CA ASN A 61 12.25 12.73 -1.00
C ASN A 61 11.30 13.78 -1.59
N ALA A 62 10.73 13.51 -2.77
CA ALA A 62 9.82 14.40 -3.46
C ALA A 62 8.60 13.64 -3.98
N ASN A 63 7.50 14.37 -4.17
CA ASN A 63 6.30 13.81 -4.80
C ASN A 63 6.53 13.61 -6.29
N HIS A 64 6.01 12.51 -6.84
CA HIS A 64 6.07 12.24 -8.27
C HIS A 64 4.72 11.83 -8.83
N LYS A 65 4.44 12.24 -10.06
CA LYS A 65 3.32 11.66 -10.81
C LYS A 65 3.76 10.34 -11.45
N VAL A 66 3.07 9.25 -11.14
CA VAL A 66 3.29 7.92 -11.69
C VAL A 66 2.11 7.56 -12.57
N ASN A 67 2.33 7.43 -13.87
CA ASN A 67 1.33 6.91 -14.80
C ASN A 67 1.55 5.41 -15.00
N VAL A 68 0.51 4.62 -14.73
CA VAL A 68 0.50 3.17 -14.95
C VAL A 68 -0.44 2.89 -16.12
N GLU A 69 0.09 2.23 -17.14
CA GLU A 69 -0.62 1.90 -18.36
C GLU A 69 -0.48 0.42 -18.71
N LEU A 70 -1.57 -0.23 -19.07
CA LEU A 70 -1.59 -1.60 -19.58
C LEU A 70 -1.89 -1.56 -21.07
N LEU A 71 -0.99 -2.11 -21.85
CA LEU A 71 -1.07 -2.19 -23.30
C LEU A 71 -1.32 -3.62 -23.76
N ASP A 72 -2.29 -3.79 -24.66
CA ASP A 72 -2.54 -5.06 -25.33
C ASP A 72 -1.37 -5.47 -26.26
N SER A 73 -1.43 -6.67 -26.84
CA SER A 73 -0.44 -7.17 -27.81
C SER A 73 -0.26 -6.29 -29.07
N LYS A 74 -1.22 -5.41 -29.36
CA LYS A 74 -1.19 -4.45 -30.48
C LYS A 74 -0.79 -3.03 -30.04
N ASN A 75 -0.41 -2.87 -28.77
CA ASN A 75 -0.10 -1.60 -28.10
C ASN A 75 -1.29 -0.63 -27.97
N ASN A 76 -2.53 -1.13 -27.95
CA ASN A 76 -3.68 -0.33 -27.53
C ASN A 76 -3.74 -0.27 -26.00
N SER A 77 -4.06 0.89 -25.44
CA SER A 77 -4.26 1.04 -24.00
C SER A 77 -5.56 0.40 -23.55
N GLU A 78 -5.48 -0.65 -22.72
CA GLU A 78 -6.63 -1.25 -22.03
C GLU A 78 -6.90 -0.56 -20.68
N PHE A 79 -5.86 0.01 -20.06
CA PHE A 79 -5.95 0.76 -18.80
C PHE A 79 -4.86 1.84 -18.80
N SER A 80 -5.18 3.06 -18.35
CA SER A 80 -4.21 4.13 -18.15
C SER A 80 -4.67 5.03 -17.01
N LYS A 81 -3.87 5.13 -15.95
CA LYS A 81 -4.20 5.97 -14.79
C LYS A 81 -2.96 6.54 -14.13
N SER A 82 -3.07 7.79 -13.70
CA SER A 82 -2.03 8.49 -12.98
C SER A 82 -2.31 8.60 -11.49
N TYR A 83 -1.26 8.52 -10.70
CA TYR A 83 -1.26 8.63 -9.25
C TYR A 83 -0.17 9.60 -8.82
N THR A 84 -0.40 10.33 -7.73
CA THR A 84 0.65 11.12 -7.08
C THR A 84 1.28 10.27 -6.00
N SER A 85 2.54 9.85 -6.17
CA SER A 85 3.29 9.11 -5.15
C SER A 85 3.92 10.09 -4.17
N VAL A 86 3.68 9.90 -2.87
CA VAL A 86 4.20 10.74 -1.78
C VAL A 86 5.33 9.99 -1.07
N PRO A 87 6.47 10.64 -0.75
CA PRO A 87 7.57 10.02 0.00
C PRO A 87 7.11 9.29 1.26
N GLY A 88 7.55 8.04 1.43
CA GLY A 88 7.24 7.23 2.61
C GLY A 88 5.82 6.66 2.65
N GLU A 89 5.01 6.90 1.62
CA GLU A 89 3.67 6.31 1.48
C GLU A 89 3.65 5.26 0.37
N SER A 90 2.82 4.24 0.57
CA SER A 90 2.56 3.19 -0.44
C SER A 90 1.13 3.30 -0.95
N ILE A 91 0.95 3.22 -2.27
CA ILE A 91 -0.36 3.18 -2.92
C ILE A 91 -0.58 1.78 -3.47
N GLU A 92 -1.56 1.06 -2.93
CA GLU A 92 -2.00 -0.23 -3.46
C GLU A 92 -3.30 -0.07 -4.25
N LYS A 93 -3.34 -0.63 -5.46
CA LYS A 93 -4.54 -0.64 -6.32
C LYS A 93 -4.68 -1.97 -7.04
N LYS A 94 -5.92 -2.42 -7.19
CA LYS A 94 -6.26 -3.53 -8.08
C LYS A 94 -6.26 -3.05 -9.53
N PHE A 95 -5.82 -3.89 -10.45
CA PHE A 95 -6.07 -3.65 -11.87
C PHE A 95 -7.57 -3.79 -12.15
N PRO A 96 -8.19 -2.88 -12.92
CA PRO A 96 -9.60 -2.99 -13.29
C PRO A 96 -9.86 -4.07 -14.35
N VAL A 97 -8.80 -4.55 -15.00
CA VAL A 97 -8.81 -5.62 -16.01
C VAL A 97 -7.73 -6.64 -15.64
N THR A 98 -7.95 -7.91 -15.97
CA THR A 98 -6.93 -8.96 -15.75
C THR A 98 -5.87 -8.89 -16.85
N PRO A 99 -4.60 -8.58 -16.51
CA PRO A 99 -3.53 -8.57 -17.49
C PRO A 99 -3.33 -9.98 -18.06
N LYS A 100 -3.18 -10.08 -19.38
CA LYS A 100 -2.94 -11.34 -20.11
C LYS A 100 -1.47 -11.48 -20.44
N SER A 101 -1.03 -12.73 -20.60
CA SER A 101 0.32 -13.01 -21.04
C SER A 101 0.65 -12.30 -22.36
N GLY A 102 1.85 -11.72 -22.44
CA GLY A 102 2.32 -10.95 -23.58
C GLY A 102 1.88 -9.49 -23.61
N GLU A 103 0.92 -9.08 -22.76
CA GLU A 103 0.59 -7.66 -22.56
C GLU A 103 1.76 -6.94 -21.87
N LYS A 104 1.80 -5.61 -22.01
CA LYS A 104 2.88 -4.77 -21.46
C LYS A 104 2.32 -3.81 -20.44
N ILE A 105 2.92 -3.78 -19.26
CA ILE A 105 2.68 -2.75 -18.27
C ILE A 105 3.76 -1.68 -18.44
N VAL A 106 3.35 -0.48 -18.80
CA VAL A 106 4.22 0.68 -18.97
C VAL A 106 4.00 1.62 -17.80
N VAL A 107 5.08 1.97 -17.11
CA VAL A 107 5.06 2.92 -16.02
C VAL A 107 5.92 4.11 -16.38
N THR A 108 5.36 5.31 -16.28
CA THR A 108 6.03 6.57 -16.65
C THR A 108 5.94 7.59 -15.53
N LEU A 109 7.08 8.15 -15.15
CA LEU A 109 7.18 9.25 -14.19
C LEU A 109 6.96 10.62 -14.88
N ASP A 110 6.68 11.66 -14.09
CA ASP A 110 6.54 13.06 -14.55
C ASP A 110 7.76 13.59 -15.30
N ASN A 111 8.96 13.16 -14.91
CA ASN A 111 10.21 13.46 -15.60
C ASN A 111 10.44 12.64 -16.89
N LYS A 112 9.42 11.89 -17.34
CA LYS A 112 9.42 11.06 -18.56
C LYS A 112 10.31 9.82 -18.51
N ILE A 113 10.80 9.44 -17.32
CA ILE A 113 11.45 8.14 -17.15
C ILE A 113 10.36 7.07 -17.26
N THR A 114 10.57 6.13 -18.17
CA THR A 114 9.62 5.06 -18.47
C THR A 114 10.29 3.71 -18.29
N LYS A 115 9.59 2.78 -17.65
CA LYS A 115 9.92 1.36 -17.68
C LYS A 115 8.74 0.54 -18.17
N THR A 116 9.05 -0.61 -18.73
CA THR A 116 8.06 -1.54 -19.27
C THR A 116 8.33 -2.93 -18.75
N GLN A 117 7.26 -3.60 -18.35
CA GLN A 117 7.29 -4.98 -17.89
C GLN A 117 6.30 -5.80 -18.73
N THR A 118 6.77 -6.89 -19.31
CA THR A 118 5.90 -7.85 -20.00
C THR A 118 5.28 -8.80 -18.99
N VAL A 119 3.98 -9.06 -19.15
CA VAL A 119 3.24 -10.05 -18.36
C VAL A 119 3.66 -11.44 -18.83
N ALA A 120 4.22 -12.23 -17.90
CA ALA A 120 4.72 -13.58 -18.20
C ALA A 120 3.59 -14.58 -18.48
N GLU A 121 3.90 -15.69 -19.16
CA GLU A 121 2.99 -16.83 -19.26
C GLU A 121 2.75 -17.47 -17.89
N GLY A 122 1.51 -17.89 -17.63
CA GLY A 122 1.16 -18.59 -16.38
C GLY A 122 1.03 -17.72 -15.14
N SER A 123 1.05 -16.39 -15.25
CA SER A 123 0.83 -15.49 -14.11
C SER A 123 -0.62 -15.55 -13.64
N THR A 124 -0.91 -16.39 -12.65
CA THR A 124 -2.18 -16.41 -11.91
C THR A 124 -2.07 -15.43 -10.76
N GLY A 125 -2.49 -14.18 -10.97
CA GLY A 125 -2.33 -13.11 -9.98
C GLY A 125 -0.99 -12.43 -10.10
N LEU A 126 -1.03 -11.20 -10.60
CA LEU A 126 0.12 -10.35 -10.79
C LEU A 126 0.15 -9.31 -9.68
N SER A 127 1.21 -9.30 -8.89
CA SER A 127 1.53 -8.19 -7.98
C SER A 127 2.72 -7.42 -8.55
N LEU A 128 2.46 -6.24 -9.11
CA LEU A 128 3.51 -5.36 -9.65
C LEU A 128 3.96 -4.36 -8.59
N TYR A 129 5.23 -4.39 -8.22
CA TYR A 129 5.87 -3.35 -7.43
C TYR A 129 6.47 -2.30 -8.35
N ILE A 130 6.16 -1.05 -8.05
CA ILE A 130 6.63 0.15 -8.73
C ILE A 130 7.37 0.97 -7.68
N ASP A 131 8.70 0.94 -7.71
CA ASP A 131 9.53 1.66 -6.76
C ASP A 131 10.06 2.95 -7.39
N VAL A 132 9.83 4.09 -6.75
CA VAL A 132 10.30 5.40 -7.19
C VAL A 132 11.40 5.85 -6.24
N ASP A 133 12.61 6.03 -6.77
CA ASP A 133 13.75 6.53 -6.01
C ASP A 133 14.70 7.38 -6.84
N MET A 134 14.43 8.69 -6.86
CA MET A 134 15.19 9.68 -7.62
C MET A 134 16.63 9.91 -7.13
N VAL A 135 17.06 9.30 -6.01
CA VAL A 135 18.45 9.42 -5.55
C VAL A 135 19.37 8.36 -6.13
N THR A 136 18.82 7.35 -6.81
CA THR A 136 19.59 6.26 -7.42
C THR A 136 19.85 6.49 -8.90
N SER A 137 20.78 5.73 -9.48
CA SER A 137 21.02 5.74 -10.93
C SER A 137 19.87 5.10 -11.72
N ASP A 138 18.98 4.36 -11.07
CA ASP A 138 17.83 3.69 -11.68
C ASP A 138 16.53 4.05 -10.94
N PRO A 139 15.98 5.24 -11.21
CA PRO A 139 15.02 5.87 -10.32
C PRO A 139 13.59 5.33 -10.40
N LEU A 140 13.34 4.35 -11.26
CA LEU A 140 12.06 3.68 -11.39
C LEU A 140 12.30 2.16 -11.43
N GLY A 141 11.96 1.44 -10.38
CA GLY A 141 11.98 -0.03 -10.32
C GLY A 141 10.63 -0.62 -10.76
N LEU A 142 10.67 -1.73 -11.49
CA LEU A 142 9.50 -2.58 -11.74
C LEU A 142 9.85 -4.02 -11.37
N SER A 143 9.03 -4.66 -10.55
CA SER A 143 9.16 -6.09 -10.27
C SER A 143 7.80 -6.76 -10.16
N ILE A 144 7.65 -7.94 -10.77
CA ILE A 144 6.46 -8.77 -10.62
C ILE A 144 6.76 -9.85 -9.58
N VAL A 145 5.87 -9.98 -8.61
CA VAL A 145 5.81 -11.13 -7.71
C VAL A 145 4.63 -12.00 -8.15
N LEU A 146 4.91 -13.28 -8.37
CA LEU A 146 3.90 -14.31 -8.61
C LEU A 146 3.58 -14.99 -7.26
N PRO A 147 2.31 -15.34 -7.00
CA PRO A 147 1.90 -16.05 -5.79
C PRO A 147 2.41 -17.50 -5.72
#